data_AF-A0A971FHI4-F1
#
_entry.id   AF-A0A971FHI4-F1
#
_cell.length_a   1.000
_cell.length_b   1.000
_cell.length_c   1.000
_cell.angle_alpha   90.00
_cell.angle_beta   90.00
_cell.angle_gamma   90.00
#
_symmetry.space_group_name_H-M   'P 1'
#
loop_
_entity.id
_entity.type
_entity.pdbx_description
1 polymer ?
#
loop_
_entity_poly.entity_id
_entity_poly.type
_entity_poly.pdbx_seq_one_letter_code
_entity_poly.pdbx_strand_id
1 'polypeptide(L)'
;MKYGCFCGGVLLVWCLACGSLWAQEASSSNSPIEFILNPVKEGFSCSLPGTRRAAEVSFKKEPAYSGKEVYRHALRFGDGPSDFIGVGCDAEANTLHIDRNRNLDLTDDGPGVKAADTFGPGYCEFNDVTIELTHGDIPVSYVLDISVYGDYFSPSIRSGWKGDIEIGGKPCSMGVADNLDGIFDGGDSFLFDHERHKKARLSFGKADELPLPRWFFFEGQNYRMESAFRVLDGAAALAVTLTPITEGLMDISFEGQAVSRVLFAGKEDVYGMLDWPVPAMRIPEGVYTLSRVDVLDSFYGHPEDGAELKAGGNTVLKAGGPLNQEVRVARAGATLNMNYILKGMGDTPYNTDSNDVNAALFAVYKDGRVIETGTFEYG
;
A
#
# COMPACT_ATOMS: atom_id res chain seq x y z
N MET A 1 41.65 52.41 52.41
CA MET A 1 40.86 51.16 52.56
C MET A 1 39.56 51.37 51.81
N LYS A 2 39.36 50.68 50.68
CA LYS A 2 38.37 49.57 50.52
C LYS A 2 36.93 50.11 50.66
N TYR A 3 36.00 50.05 49.71
CA TYR A 3 35.77 49.31 48.46
C TYR A 3 34.68 50.07 47.66
N GLY A 4 34.66 49.95 46.34
CA GLY A 4 33.47 50.20 45.52
C GLY A 4 32.62 48.95 45.32
N CYS A 5 31.41 49.10 44.76
CA CYS A 5 30.68 48.11 43.94
C CYS A 5 29.34 48.75 43.48
N PHE A 6 29.18 49.09 42.20
CA PHE A 6 28.80 48.24 41.04
C PHE A 6 27.28 48.21 40.80
N CYS A 7 26.83 49.08 39.90
CA CYS A 7 25.67 48.84 39.04
C CYS A 7 26.14 48.01 37.84
N GLY A 8 25.41 46.96 37.49
CA GLY A 8 25.65 46.19 36.27
C GLY A 8 24.49 45.25 36.01
N GLY A 9 23.56 45.67 35.15
CA GLY A 9 22.49 44.83 34.62
C GLY A 9 23.07 43.77 33.68
N VAL A 10 22.66 42.52 33.89
CA VAL A 10 23.04 41.39 33.03
C VAL A 10 22.09 41.36 31.83
N LEU A 11 22.63 41.66 30.66
CA LEU A 11 22.04 41.37 29.36
C LEU A 11 22.43 39.92 29.00
N LEU A 12 21.44 39.03 29.01
CA LEU A 12 21.59 37.64 28.59
C LEU A 12 21.60 37.59 27.06
N VAL A 13 22.79 37.47 26.47
CA VAL A 13 22.98 37.17 25.05
C VAL A 13 22.89 35.65 24.89
N TRP A 14 21.86 35.18 24.20
CA TRP A 14 21.78 33.80 23.73
C TRP A 14 22.72 33.63 22.53
N CYS A 15 23.85 32.97 22.75
CA CYS A 15 24.67 32.44 21.65
C CYS A 15 23.96 31.23 21.04
N LEU A 16 23.38 31.41 19.85
CA LEU A 16 23.03 30.32 18.95
C LEU A 16 24.32 29.66 18.48
N ALA A 17 24.73 28.59 19.16
CA ALA A 17 25.73 27.68 18.65
C ALA A 17 25.09 26.87 17.51
N CYS A 18 25.46 27.19 16.27
CA CYS A 18 25.24 26.31 15.12
C CYS A 18 26.05 25.03 15.35
N GLY A 19 25.43 24.04 15.99
CA GLY A 19 25.90 22.67 15.96
C GLY A 19 25.65 22.10 14.57
N SER A 20 26.66 22.14 13.69
CA SER A 20 26.70 21.27 12.53
C SER A 20 26.70 19.83 13.03
N LEU A 21 25.53 19.18 13.03
CA LEU A 21 25.47 17.73 13.11
C LEU A 21 26.21 17.21 11.88
N TRP A 22 27.38 16.62 12.09
CA TRP A 22 27.99 15.75 11.12
C TRP A 22 27.06 14.54 11.00
N ALA A 23 26.21 14.55 9.98
CA ALA A 23 25.70 13.32 9.43
C ALA A 23 26.93 12.51 9.04
N GLN A 24 27.14 11.40 9.73
CA GLN A 24 28.12 10.42 9.32
C GLN A 24 27.66 9.97 7.94
N GLU A 25 28.37 10.41 6.88
CA GLU A 25 28.17 9.93 5.53
C GLU A 25 28.36 8.41 5.57
N ALA A 26 27.24 7.68 5.66
CA ALA A 26 27.23 6.28 5.33
C ALA A 26 27.75 6.21 3.90
N SER A 27 28.82 5.42 3.68
CA SER A 27 29.39 5.28 2.34
C SER A 27 28.30 4.76 1.40
N SER A 28 27.73 5.62 0.57
CA SER A 28 26.80 5.20 -0.47
C SER A 28 27.61 4.41 -1.49
N SER A 29 27.35 3.10 -1.57
CA SER A 29 27.87 2.30 -2.67
C SER A 29 27.11 2.70 -3.93
N ASN A 30 27.83 3.05 -4.99
CA ASN A 30 27.24 3.32 -6.30
C ASN A 30 27.00 2.03 -7.11
N SER A 31 27.28 0.86 -6.53
CA SER A 31 27.06 -0.41 -7.22
C SER A 31 25.64 -0.91 -6.98
N PRO A 32 25.01 -1.55 -7.98
CA PRO A 32 23.77 -2.28 -7.77
C PRO A 32 23.93 -3.33 -6.66
N ILE A 33 22.86 -3.52 -5.90
CA ILE A 33 22.75 -4.56 -4.88
C ILE A 33 21.56 -5.45 -5.23
N GLU A 34 21.74 -6.77 -5.12
CA GLU A 34 20.70 -7.75 -5.41
C GLU A 34 20.36 -8.53 -4.15
N PHE A 35 19.07 -8.78 -3.94
CA PHE A 35 18.53 -9.58 -2.85
C PHE A 35 17.63 -10.67 -3.40
N ILE A 36 17.50 -11.75 -2.64
CA ILE A 36 16.51 -12.80 -2.91
C ILE A 36 15.43 -12.73 -1.85
N LEU A 37 14.19 -12.53 -2.28
CA LEU A 37 13.00 -12.67 -1.46
C LEU A 37 12.43 -14.08 -1.63
N ASN A 38 12.05 -14.70 -0.51
CA ASN A 38 11.59 -16.07 -0.46
C ASN A 38 10.06 -16.14 -0.54
N PRO A 39 9.48 -17.16 -1.18
CA PRO A 39 8.04 -17.29 -1.28
C PRO A 39 7.38 -17.44 0.09
N VAL A 40 6.29 -16.72 0.31
CA VAL A 40 5.43 -16.79 1.47
C VAL A 40 3.98 -17.00 1.03
N LYS A 41 3.20 -17.71 1.85
CA LYS A 41 1.79 -18.02 1.53
C LYS A 41 0.81 -16.93 1.95
N GLU A 42 1.26 -15.98 2.77
CA GLU A 42 0.38 -14.98 3.37
C GLU A 42 1.09 -13.65 3.65
N GLY A 43 0.27 -12.65 3.99
CA GLY A 43 0.69 -11.33 4.43
C GLY A 43 0.74 -10.29 3.32
N PHE A 44 -0.01 -10.51 2.25
CA PHE A 44 -0.34 -9.56 1.20
C PHE A 44 -1.86 -9.56 0.94
N SER A 45 -2.34 -8.54 0.25
CA SER A 45 -3.69 -8.41 -0.28
C SER A 45 -3.63 -7.70 -1.63
N CYS A 46 -3.07 -8.38 -2.63
CA CYS A 46 -2.94 -7.84 -3.98
C CYS A 46 -4.21 -8.13 -4.80
N SER A 47 -4.66 -7.17 -5.61
CA SER A 47 -5.86 -7.33 -6.44
C SER A 47 -5.50 -7.76 -7.85
N LEU A 48 -6.32 -8.62 -8.45
CA LEU A 48 -6.21 -8.98 -9.86
C LEU A 48 -6.54 -7.77 -10.77
N PRO A 49 -5.85 -7.62 -11.92
CA PRO A 49 -6.25 -6.65 -12.93
C PRO A 49 -7.66 -6.94 -13.45
N GLY A 50 -8.45 -5.88 -13.67
CA GLY A 50 -9.70 -5.99 -14.46
C GLY A 50 -10.89 -6.69 -13.78
N THR A 51 -10.88 -6.92 -12.46
CA THR A 51 -11.96 -7.56 -11.67
C THR A 51 -13.35 -6.89 -11.74
N ARG A 52 -13.49 -5.79 -12.48
CA ARG A 52 -14.73 -4.99 -12.53
C ARG A 52 -15.76 -5.45 -13.55
N ARG A 53 -15.53 -6.52 -14.32
CA ARG A 53 -16.54 -7.08 -15.24
C ARG A 53 -16.54 -8.60 -15.22
N ALA A 54 -17.68 -9.18 -14.88
CA ALA A 54 -17.95 -10.60 -15.09
C ALA A 54 -17.71 -10.95 -16.56
N ALA A 55 -16.61 -11.62 -16.84
CA ALA A 55 -16.40 -12.31 -18.11
C ALA A 55 -16.92 -13.73 -17.91
N GLU A 56 -18.15 -13.99 -18.37
CA GLU A 56 -18.72 -15.33 -18.35
C GLU A 56 -17.83 -16.28 -19.16
N VAL A 57 -17.46 -17.42 -18.57
CA VAL A 57 -16.64 -18.46 -19.20
C VAL A 57 -17.55 -19.58 -19.67
N SER A 58 -17.35 -20.02 -20.92
CA SER A 58 -17.98 -21.22 -21.46
C SER A 58 -17.05 -22.43 -21.30
N PHE A 59 -17.37 -23.30 -20.35
CA PHE A 59 -16.63 -24.54 -20.12
C PHE A 59 -16.98 -25.61 -21.16
N LYS A 60 -15.99 -26.41 -21.58
CA LYS A 60 -16.19 -27.57 -22.46
C LYS A 60 -16.87 -28.72 -21.71
N LYS A 61 -16.55 -28.86 -20.43
CA LYS A 61 -17.12 -29.87 -19.55
C LYS A 61 -17.12 -29.38 -18.11
N GLU A 62 -18.20 -29.70 -17.42
CA GLU A 62 -18.46 -29.26 -16.06
C GLU A 62 -18.76 -30.46 -15.16
N PRO A 63 -18.46 -30.39 -13.85
CA PRO A 63 -18.86 -31.41 -12.90
C PRO A 63 -20.38 -31.48 -12.78
N ALA A 64 -20.86 -32.60 -12.24
CA ALA A 64 -22.26 -32.68 -11.82
C ALA A 64 -22.45 -31.82 -10.57
N TYR A 65 -23.01 -30.62 -10.75
CA TYR A 65 -23.32 -29.71 -9.66
C TYR A 65 -24.46 -30.23 -8.78
N SER A 66 -24.45 -29.83 -7.51
CA SER A 66 -25.41 -30.27 -6.49
C SER A 66 -26.79 -29.61 -6.67
N GLY A 67 -26.84 -28.46 -7.35
CA GLY A 67 -28.10 -27.93 -7.86
C GLY A 67 -27.96 -26.85 -8.93
N LYS A 68 -28.86 -25.86 -8.89
CA LYS A 68 -29.11 -24.96 -10.05
C LYS A 68 -28.34 -23.66 -9.98
N GLU A 69 -27.95 -23.23 -8.78
CA GLU A 69 -27.20 -22.00 -8.58
C GLU A 69 -25.71 -22.26 -8.78
N VAL A 70 -25.23 -21.94 -9.98
CA VAL A 70 -23.82 -22.08 -10.37
C VAL A 70 -23.34 -20.78 -10.98
N TYR A 71 -22.31 -20.20 -10.38
CA TYR A 71 -21.69 -18.96 -10.84
C TYR A 71 -20.38 -19.25 -11.56
N ARG A 72 -20.22 -18.71 -12.77
CA ARG A 72 -19.06 -18.95 -13.64
C ARG A 72 -18.28 -17.65 -13.82
N HIS A 73 -16.96 -17.71 -13.72
CA HIS A 73 -16.13 -16.52 -13.83
C HIS A 73 -14.75 -16.81 -14.45
N ALA A 74 -14.15 -15.78 -15.05
CA ALA A 74 -12.78 -15.78 -15.52
C ALA A 74 -11.91 -14.96 -14.56
N LEU A 75 -10.99 -15.61 -13.83
CA LEU A 75 -9.96 -14.89 -13.09
C LEU A 75 -8.91 -14.41 -14.09
N ARG A 76 -9.00 -13.15 -14.51
CA ARG A 76 -8.13 -12.57 -15.54
C ARG A 76 -6.86 -12.01 -14.94
N PHE A 77 -5.75 -12.28 -15.59
CA PHE A 77 -4.41 -11.78 -15.25
C PHE A 77 -3.69 -11.19 -16.47
N GLY A 78 -4.45 -10.88 -17.53
CA GLY A 78 -3.94 -10.27 -18.74
C GLY A 78 -5.05 -10.00 -19.75
N ASP A 79 -4.70 -9.28 -20.82
CA ASP A 79 -5.64 -8.89 -21.88
C ASP A 79 -5.78 -9.96 -22.97
N GLY A 80 -4.90 -10.96 -23.00
CA GLY A 80 -4.94 -12.03 -23.98
C GLY A 80 -6.18 -12.92 -23.82
N PRO A 81 -6.65 -13.55 -24.92
CA PRO A 81 -7.83 -14.41 -24.88
C PRO A 81 -7.63 -15.68 -24.04
N SER A 82 -6.38 -16.02 -23.69
CA SER A 82 -5.99 -17.15 -22.84
C SER A 82 -5.53 -16.74 -21.43
N ASP A 83 -5.54 -15.45 -21.12
CA ASP A 83 -4.90 -14.93 -19.89
C ASP A 83 -5.91 -14.91 -18.75
N PHE A 84 -6.48 -16.10 -18.48
CA PHE A 84 -7.42 -16.31 -17.40
C PHE A 84 -7.38 -17.75 -16.88
N ILE A 85 -7.88 -17.92 -15.65
CA ILE A 85 -8.28 -19.22 -15.09
C ILE A 85 -9.80 -19.24 -14.97
N GLY A 86 -10.42 -20.28 -15.53
CA GLY A 86 -11.86 -20.47 -15.40
C GLY A 86 -12.22 -21.01 -14.02
N VAL A 87 -13.26 -20.45 -13.40
CA VAL A 87 -13.82 -20.95 -12.14
C VAL A 87 -15.32 -21.14 -12.20
N GLY A 88 -15.80 -22.16 -11.47
CA GLY A 88 -17.22 -22.47 -11.29
C GLY A 88 -17.55 -22.66 -9.82
N CYS A 89 -18.43 -21.83 -9.27
CA CYS A 89 -18.90 -21.93 -7.88
C CYS A 89 -20.25 -22.65 -7.84
N ASP A 90 -20.27 -23.86 -7.26
CA ASP A 90 -21.49 -24.57 -6.86
C ASP A 90 -21.95 -24.02 -5.51
N ALA A 91 -22.95 -23.13 -5.54
CA ALA A 91 -23.43 -22.44 -4.35
C ALA A 91 -24.20 -23.37 -3.40
N GLU A 92 -24.84 -24.42 -3.91
CA GLU A 92 -25.54 -25.39 -3.07
C GLU A 92 -24.56 -26.34 -2.37
N ALA A 93 -23.45 -26.68 -3.04
CA ALA A 93 -22.40 -27.52 -2.47
C ALA A 93 -21.32 -26.75 -1.69
N ASN A 94 -21.36 -25.41 -1.71
CA ASN A 94 -20.31 -24.52 -1.22
C ASN A 94 -18.93 -24.92 -1.75
N THR A 95 -18.83 -25.14 -3.07
CA THR A 95 -17.62 -25.69 -3.71
C THR A 95 -17.17 -24.85 -4.89
N LEU A 96 -15.91 -24.45 -4.90
CA LEU A 96 -15.25 -23.77 -6.01
C LEU A 96 -14.45 -24.78 -6.85
N HIS A 97 -14.85 -24.96 -8.09
CA HIS A 97 -14.12 -25.69 -9.12
C HIS A 97 -13.23 -24.72 -9.89
N ILE A 98 -12.01 -25.15 -10.21
CA ILE A 98 -10.95 -24.30 -10.78
C ILE A 98 -10.31 -25.06 -11.92
N ASP A 99 -10.26 -24.44 -13.10
CA ASP A 99 -9.59 -24.93 -14.31
C ASP A 99 -8.07 -24.71 -14.20
N ARG A 100 -7.41 -25.54 -13.38
CA ARG A 100 -5.98 -25.39 -13.04
C ARG A 100 -5.08 -25.64 -14.24
N ASN A 101 -5.46 -26.57 -15.12
CA ASN A 101 -4.69 -26.88 -16.32
C ASN A 101 -5.06 -25.97 -17.53
N ARG A 102 -6.06 -25.09 -17.37
CA ARG A 102 -6.55 -24.10 -18.35
C ARG A 102 -7.06 -24.73 -19.64
N ASN A 103 -7.67 -25.92 -19.57
CA ASN A 103 -8.22 -26.61 -20.73
C ASN A 103 -9.74 -26.43 -20.90
N LEU A 104 -10.39 -25.74 -19.95
CA LEU A 104 -11.83 -25.50 -19.82
C LEU A 104 -12.67 -26.75 -19.49
N ASP A 105 -12.08 -27.76 -18.84
CA ASP A 105 -12.73 -28.96 -18.31
C ASP A 105 -12.59 -29.01 -16.79
N LEU A 106 -13.60 -28.50 -16.06
CA LEU A 106 -13.60 -28.47 -14.59
C LEU A 106 -13.66 -29.86 -13.92
N THR A 107 -13.62 -30.95 -14.68
CA THR A 107 -13.73 -32.33 -14.16
C THR A 107 -12.39 -33.06 -14.05
N ASP A 108 -11.29 -32.49 -14.56
CA ASP A 108 -9.97 -33.13 -14.55
C ASP A 108 -8.91 -32.42 -13.68
N ASP A 109 -9.27 -31.31 -13.01
CA ASP A 109 -8.38 -30.53 -12.13
C ASP A 109 -8.36 -30.97 -10.66
N GLY A 110 -8.91 -32.15 -10.37
CA GLY A 110 -9.03 -32.69 -9.01
C GLY A 110 -10.24 -32.14 -8.23
N PRO A 111 -10.27 -32.29 -6.90
CA PRO A 111 -11.41 -31.84 -6.10
C PRO A 111 -11.54 -30.31 -6.09
N GLY A 112 -12.79 -29.84 -6.00
CA GLY A 112 -13.09 -28.44 -5.75
C GLY A 112 -12.72 -28.03 -4.32
N VAL A 113 -12.54 -26.73 -4.11
CA VAL A 113 -12.23 -26.11 -2.81
C VAL A 113 -13.54 -25.88 -2.07
N LYS A 114 -13.61 -26.26 -0.80
CA LYS A 114 -14.79 -25.99 0.05
C LYS A 114 -14.75 -24.58 0.59
N ALA A 115 -15.91 -23.93 0.65
CA ALA A 115 -16.02 -22.62 1.26
C ALA A 115 -15.62 -22.69 2.74
N ALA A 116 -14.81 -21.73 3.17
CA ALA A 116 -14.46 -21.52 4.57
C ALA A 116 -15.63 -20.89 5.33
N ASP A 117 -16.40 -20.02 4.67
CA ASP A 117 -17.59 -19.38 5.24
C ASP A 117 -18.69 -19.16 4.18
N THR A 118 -19.93 -19.02 4.67
CA THR A 118 -21.13 -18.76 3.87
C THR A 118 -22.06 -17.82 4.64
N PHE A 119 -22.38 -16.67 4.06
CA PHE A 119 -23.19 -15.62 4.67
C PHE A 119 -24.44 -15.37 3.83
N GLY A 120 -25.50 -16.11 4.12
CA GLY A 120 -26.76 -15.99 3.40
C GLY A 120 -26.70 -16.54 1.97
N PRO A 121 -27.81 -16.41 1.22
CA PRO A 121 -27.92 -16.99 -0.12
C PRO A 121 -26.96 -16.33 -1.11
N GLY A 122 -26.21 -17.14 -1.86
CA GLY A 122 -25.34 -16.66 -2.95
C GLY A 122 -23.99 -16.07 -2.51
N TYR A 123 -23.65 -16.14 -1.22
CA TYR A 123 -22.31 -15.80 -0.73
C TYR A 123 -21.50 -17.04 -0.36
N CYS A 124 -20.28 -17.13 -0.88
CA CYS A 124 -19.29 -18.11 -0.46
C CYS A 124 -17.91 -17.46 -0.36
N GLU A 125 -17.16 -17.81 0.67
CA GLU A 125 -15.78 -17.38 0.86
C GLU A 125 -14.85 -18.59 0.81
N PHE A 126 -13.88 -18.55 -0.09
CA PHE A 126 -12.91 -19.63 -0.29
C PHE A 126 -11.53 -19.11 0.08
N ASN A 127 -10.91 -19.74 1.08
CA ASN A 127 -9.57 -19.37 1.54
C ASN A 127 -8.54 -20.40 1.06
N ASP A 128 -7.28 -19.97 1.00
CA ASP A 128 -6.15 -20.82 0.62
C ASP A 128 -6.29 -21.47 -0.78
N VAL A 129 -6.97 -20.78 -1.70
CA VAL A 129 -7.15 -21.23 -3.08
C VAL A 129 -5.79 -21.19 -3.78
N THR A 130 -5.24 -22.37 -4.09
CA THR A 130 -3.95 -22.48 -4.75
C THR A 130 -4.09 -22.60 -6.26
N ILE A 131 -3.35 -21.76 -6.99
CA ILE A 131 -3.19 -21.83 -8.45
C ILE A 131 -1.70 -21.85 -8.80
N GLU A 132 -1.38 -22.37 -9.98
CA GLU A 132 -0.02 -22.35 -10.53
C GLU A 132 -0.06 -21.70 -11.91
N LEU A 133 0.82 -20.73 -12.13
CA LEU A 133 1.03 -20.10 -13.42
C LEU A 133 2.50 -20.26 -13.82
N THR A 134 2.77 -20.27 -15.11
CA THR A 134 4.15 -20.32 -15.62
C THR A 134 4.49 -18.98 -16.25
N HIS A 135 5.49 -18.31 -15.70
CA HIS A 135 6.03 -17.05 -16.22
C HIS A 135 7.40 -17.32 -16.84
N GLY A 136 7.46 -17.24 -18.18
CA GLY A 136 8.61 -17.75 -18.94
C GLY A 136 8.72 -19.27 -18.77
N ASP A 137 9.82 -19.74 -18.18
CA ASP A 137 10.07 -21.15 -17.87
C ASP A 137 9.94 -21.47 -16.37
N ILE A 138 9.40 -20.53 -15.58
CA ILE A 138 9.35 -20.63 -14.12
C ILE A 138 7.91 -20.87 -13.66
N PRO A 139 7.60 -22.03 -13.07
CA PRO A 139 6.31 -22.26 -12.42
C PRO A 139 6.25 -21.49 -11.10
N VAL A 140 5.17 -20.75 -10.91
CA VAL A 140 4.90 -19.91 -9.75
C VAL A 140 3.57 -20.32 -9.13
N SER A 141 3.60 -20.65 -7.83
CA SER A 141 2.40 -20.98 -7.07
C SER A 141 1.90 -19.75 -6.33
N TYR A 142 0.61 -19.48 -6.47
CA TYR A 142 -0.10 -18.41 -5.80
C TYR A 142 -1.16 -18.96 -4.87
N VAL A 143 -1.41 -18.23 -3.78
CA VAL A 143 -2.46 -18.49 -2.80
C VAL A 143 -3.40 -17.29 -2.78
N LEU A 144 -4.69 -17.54 -2.98
CA LEU A 144 -5.73 -16.53 -3.07
C LEU A 144 -6.83 -16.80 -2.05
N ASP A 145 -7.46 -15.72 -1.60
CA ASP A 145 -8.80 -15.78 -1.05
C ASP A 145 -9.79 -15.26 -2.10
N ILE A 146 -10.95 -15.91 -2.22
CA ILE A 146 -11.96 -15.59 -3.23
C ILE A 146 -13.31 -15.48 -2.55
N SER A 147 -13.86 -14.27 -2.52
CA SER A 147 -15.26 -14.05 -2.13
C SER A 147 -16.14 -14.06 -3.37
N VAL A 148 -17.25 -14.79 -3.31
CA VAL A 148 -18.26 -14.88 -4.36
C VAL A 148 -19.55 -14.26 -3.85
N TYR A 149 -20.10 -13.31 -4.60
CA TYR A 149 -21.38 -12.65 -4.35
C TYR A 149 -22.25 -12.78 -5.61
N GLY A 150 -22.95 -13.91 -5.74
CA GLY A 150 -23.63 -14.22 -6.99
C GLY A 150 -22.64 -14.31 -8.16
N ASP A 151 -22.83 -13.49 -9.20
CA ASP A 151 -21.94 -13.42 -10.37
C ASP A 151 -20.68 -12.55 -10.16
N TYR A 152 -20.57 -11.85 -9.04
CA TYR A 152 -19.41 -11.05 -8.68
C TYR A 152 -18.38 -11.86 -7.91
N PHE A 153 -17.15 -11.90 -8.42
CA PHE A 153 -16.00 -12.55 -7.78
C PHE A 153 -15.01 -11.48 -7.34
N SER A 154 -14.58 -11.55 -6.08
CA SER A 154 -13.60 -10.66 -5.49
C SER A 154 -12.39 -11.46 -5.02
N PRO A 155 -11.48 -11.83 -5.95
CA PRO A 155 -10.25 -12.52 -5.60
C PRO A 155 -9.20 -11.55 -5.04
N SER A 156 -8.45 -11.99 -4.04
CA SER A 156 -7.29 -11.30 -3.46
C SER A 156 -6.12 -12.25 -3.34
N ILE A 157 -4.96 -11.90 -3.91
CA ILE A 157 -3.73 -12.67 -3.77
C ILE A 157 -3.11 -12.41 -2.39
N ARG A 158 -2.87 -13.48 -1.65
CA ARG A 158 -2.29 -13.45 -0.29
C ARG A 158 -0.82 -13.87 -0.24
N SER A 159 -0.40 -14.68 -1.20
CA SER A 159 1.00 -15.08 -1.36
C SER A 159 1.85 -13.97 -1.96
N GLY A 160 3.15 -14.07 -1.77
CA GLY A 160 4.14 -13.21 -2.43
C GLY A 160 5.54 -13.65 -2.03
N TRP A 161 6.48 -12.72 -2.01
CA TRP A 161 7.86 -12.95 -1.60
C TRP A 161 8.28 -11.96 -0.54
N LYS A 162 8.95 -12.44 0.51
CA LYS A 162 9.47 -11.61 1.60
C LYS A 162 10.90 -11.98 1.97
N GLY A 163 11.64 -11.01 2.50
CA GLY A 163 12.99 -11.23 2.99
C GLY A 163 13.48 -10.08 3.85
N ASP A 164 14.37 -10.42 4.77
CA ASP A 164 15.19 -9.43 5.47
C ASP A 164 16.39 -9.09 4.58
N ILE A 165 16.60 -7.79 4.36
CA ILE A 165 17.62 -7.25 3.47
C ILE A 165 18.44 -6.19 4.20
N GLU A 166 19.56 -5.77 3.60
CA GLU A 166 20.36 -4.67 4.13
C GLU A 166 20.62 -3.64 3.04
N ILE A 167 20.20 -2.38 3.27
CA ILE A 167 20.43 -1.27 2.36
C ILE A 167 21.30 -0.24 3.09
N GLY A 168 22.51 0.02 2.58
CA GLY A 168 23.43 1.00 3.18
C GLY A 168 23.80 0.70 4.64
N GLY A 169 23.92 -0.58 5.02
CA GLY A 169 24.18 -0.99 6.40
C GLY A 169 22.97 -0.92 7.33
N LYS A 170 21.77 -0.70 6.80
CA LYS A 170 20.52 -0.68 7.58
C LYS A 170 19.73 -1.96 7.35
N PRO A 171 19.35 -2.70 8.40
CA PRO A 171 18.45 -3.83 8.26
C PRO A 171 17.05 -3.32 7.88
N CYS A 172 16.48 -3.95 6.85
CA CYS A 172 15.14 -3.67 6.36
C CYS A 172 14.41 -5.00 6.13
N SER A 173 13.08 -4.93 6.07
CA SER A 173 12.23 -6.03 5.60
C SER A 173 11.53 -5.55 4.32
N MET A 174 11.55 -6.39 3.29
CA MET A 174 10.94 -6.08 2.00
C MET A 174 10.00 -7.22 1.59
N GLY A 175 8.88 -6.85 0.99
CA GLY A 175 7.93 -7.78 0.39
C GLY A 175 7.38 -7.29 -0.93
N VAL A 176 7.16 -8.22 -1.85
CA VAL A 176 6.50 -7.98 -3.14
C VAL A 176 5.48 -9.09 -3.38
N ALA A 177 4.30 -8.77 -3.88
CA ALA A 177 3.35 -9.76 -4.40
C ALA A 177 2.92 -9.38 -5.80
N ASP A 178 2.94 -10.37 -6.69
CA ASP A 178 2.57 -10.27 -8.10
C ASP A 178 1.07 -10.47 -8.27
N ASN A 179 0.45 -9.66 -9.13
CA ASN A 179 -0.99 -9.67 -9.39
C ASN A 179 -1.48 -10.82 -10.30
N LEU A 180 -0.61 -11.82 -10.56
CA LEU A 180 -0.70 -12.95 -11.49
C LEU A 180 -0.27 -12.70 -12.95
N ASP A 181 0.11 -11.49 -13.34
CA ASP A 181 0.51 -11.20 -14.72
C ASP A 181 2.00 -11.49 -15.00
N GLY A 182 2.82 -11.63 -13.96
CA GLY A 182 4.27 -11.85 -14.04
C GLY A 182 5.07 -10.61 -14.45
N ILE A 183 4.46 -9.42 -14.43
CA ILE A 183 5.03 -8.14 -14.78
C ILE A 183 5.06 -7.27 -13.52
N PHE A 184 6.28 -7.04 -13.01
CA PHE A 184 6.45 -6.26 -11.78
C PHE A 184 6.27 -4.75 -12.00
N ASP A 185 5.08 -4.21 -11.71
CA ASP A 185 4.71 -2.81 -11.89
C ASP A 185 3.72 -2.26 -10.84
N GLY A 186 3.16 -1.08 -11.08
CA GLY A 186 2.26 -0.39 -10.14
C GLY A 186 0.97 -1.14 -9.80
N GLY A 187 0.62 -2.19 -10.53
CA GLY A 187 -0.49 -3.09 -10.21
C GLY A 187 -0.16 -4.07 -9.07
N ASP A 188 1.11 -4.23 -8.74
CA ASP A 188 1.58 -5.16 -7.70
C ASP A 188 1.66 -4.53 -6.33
N SER A 189 1.74 -5.40 -5.33
CA SER A 189 1.83 -5.02 -3.93
C SER A 189 3.27 -4.98 -3.43
N PHE A 190 3.56 -3.99 -2.60
CA PHE A 190 4.87 -3.74 -2.01
C PHE A 190 4.76 -3.46 -0.52
N LEU A 191 5.70 -4.01 0.23
CA LEU A 191 5.90 -3.81 1.67
C LEU A 191 7.35 -3.42 1.91
N PHE A 192 7.57 -2.40 2.74
CA PHE A 192 8.91 -1.98 3.11
C PHE A 192 8.95 -1.40 4.51
N ASP A 193 9.79 -1.99 5.37
CA ASP A 193 9.90 -1.63 6.78
C ASP A 193 11.34 -1.64 7.28
N HIS A 194 11.59 -0.86 8.34
CA HIS A 194 12.86 -0.89 9.08
C HIS A 194 12.70 -0.49 10.56
N GLU A 195 13.65 -0.95 11.38
CA GLU A 195 13.61 -1.05 12.86
C GLU A 195 13.15 0.21 13.60
N ARG A 196 13.35 1.41 13.06
CA ARG A 196 12.98 2.65 13.76
C ARG A 196 11.55 3.12 13.52
N HIS A 197 10.91 2.66 12.45
CA HIS A 197 9.88 3.45 11.79
C HIS A 197 8.53 2.75 11.68
N LYS A 198 8.49 1.41 11.69
CA LYS A 198 7.23 0.66 11.65
C LYS A 198 6.30 0.99 12.81
N LYS A 199 6.81 1.00 14.05
CA LYS A 199 6.00 1.27 15.25
C LYS A 199 5.44 2.70 15.25
N ALA A 200 6.20 3.67 14.78
CA ALA A 200 5.77 5.06 14.71
C ALA A 200 4.78 5.32 13.56
N ARG A 201 4.94 4.61 12.43
CA ARG A 201 4.02 4.68 11.30
C ARG A 201 2.71 3.97 11.58
N LEU A 202 2.74 2.79 12.18
CA LEU A 202 1.59 1.89 12.32
C LEU A 202 1.13 1.75 13.77
N SER A 203 1.26 2.80 14.60
CA SER A 203 0.91 2.76 16.03
C SER A 203 -0.51 2.22 16.29
N PHE A 204 -1.43 2.41 15.35
CA PHE A 204 -2.86 2.12 15.50
C PHE A 204 -3.43 1.25 14.36
N GLY A 205 -2.55 0.73 13.50
CA GLY A 205 -2.93 0.18 12.19
C GLY A 205 -2.12 -1.03 11.78
N LYS A 206 -2.47 -1.61 10.64
CA LYS A 206 -1.81 -2.79 10.05
C LYS A 206 -1.57 -2.65 8.55
N ALA A 207 -2.18 -1.68 7.87
CA ALA A 207 -2.07 -1.51 6.43
C ALA A 207 -0.79 -0.74 6.05
N ASP A 208 0.24 -1.46 5.60
CA ASP A 208 1.48 -0.88 5.04
C ASP A 208 1.71 -1.31 3.58
N GLU A 209 0.67 -1.83 2.93
CA GLU A 209 0.71 -2.28 1.54
C GLU A 209 0.56 -1.11 0.58
N LEU A 210 1.43 -1.07 -0.42
CA LEU A 210 1.57 -0.01 -1.40
C LEU A 210 1.65 -0.58 -2.81
N PRO A 211 1.28 0.18 -3.84
CA PRO A 211 1.71 -0.08 -5.21
C PRO A 211 3.23 -0.24 -5.29
N LEU A 212 3.71 -1.20 -6.08
CA LEU A 212 5.15 -1.43 -6.28
C LEU A 212 5.81 -0.22 -6.95
N PRO A 213 6.77 0.47 -6.28
CA PRO A 213 7.42 1.62 -6.87
C PRO A 213 8.52 1.20 -7.84
N ARG A 214 8.69 1.91 -8.97
CA ARG A 214 9.87 1.73 -9.84
C ARG A 214 11.14 2.31 -9.24
N TRP A 215 11.00 3.26 -8.32
CA TRP A 215 12.11 3.83 -7.58
C TRP A 215 11.69 4.28 -6.20
N PHE A 216 12.62 4.28 -5.26
CA PHE A 216 12.38 4.85 -3.94
C PHE A 216 13.60 5.58 -3.38
N PHE A 217 13.32 6.58 -2.55
CA PHE A 217 14.30 7.30 -1.75
C PHE A 217 14.38 6.68 -0.36
N PHE A 218 15.59 6.30 0.06
CA PHE A 218 15.88 5.76 1.39
C PHE A 218 17.24 6.26 1.86
N GLU A 219 17.27 6.82 3.08
CA GLU A 219 18.50 7.28 3.76
C GLU A 219 19.39 8.18 2.87
N GLY A 220 18.78 9.12 2.13
CA GLY A 220 19.53 10.09 1.31
C GLY A 220 19.84 9.63 -0.13
N GLN A 221 19.50 8.40 -0.50
CA GLN A 221 19.81 7.83 -1.81
C GLN A 221 18.53 7.38 -2.53
N ASN A 222 18.46 7.64 -3.84
CA ASN A 222 17.42 7.07 -4.70
C ASN A 222 17.90 5.74 -5.28
N TYR A 223 17.03 4.74 -5.29
CA TYR A 223 17.26 3.44 -5.91
C TYR A 223 16.18 3.19 -6.95
N ARG A 224 16.59 2.73 -8.12
CA ARG A 224 15.71 2.06 -9.08
C ARG A 224 15.56 0.62 -8.64
N MET A 225 14.33 0.12 -8.65
CA MET A 225 14.02 -1.26 -8.31
C MET A 225 13.64 -2.04 -9.56
N GLU A 226 14.23 -3.21 -9.71
CA GLU A 226 13.90 -4.19 -10.75
C GLU A 226 13.69 -5.54 -10.09
N SER A 227 12.62 -6.23 -10.47
CA SER A 227 12.23 -7.51 -9.89
C SER A 227 12.13 -8.56 -10.99
N ALA A 228 12.60 -9.78 -10.72
CA ALA A 228 12.51 -10.88 -11.66
C ALA A 228 12.43 -12.23 -10.96
N PHE A 229 11.61 -13.13 -11.49
CA PHE A 229 11.56 -14.50 -11.01
C PHE A 229 12.89 -15.23 -11.20
N ARG A 230 13.20 -16.08 -10.22
CA ARG A 230 14.33 -17.02 -10.23
C ARG A 230 13.89 -18.36 -9.67
N VAL A 231 14.56 -19.42 -10.10
CA VAL A 231 14.42 -20.72 -9.45
C VAL A 231 15.52 -20.84 -8.39
N LEU A 232 15.11 -21.01 -7.13
CA LEU A 232 16.01 -21.31 -6.02
C LEU A 232 15.48 -22.55 -5.30
N ASP A 233 16.31 -23.59 -5.18
CA ASP A 233 15.98 -24.86 -4.54
C ASP A 233 14.66 -25.50 -5.03
N GLY A 234 14.36 -25.31 -6.33
CA GLY A 234 13.17 -25.85 -6.97
C GLY A 234 11.88 -25.06 -6.72
N ALA A 235 11.95 -23.90 -6.05
CA ALA A 235 10.85 -22.97 -5.88
C ALA A 235 11.07 -21.65 -6.64
N ALA A 236 9.98 -20.99 -7.01
CA ALA A 236 10.04 -19.62 -7.53
C ALA A 236 10.39 -18.66 -6.38
N ALA A 237 11.57 -18.07 -6.44
CA ALA A 237 12.00 -16.95 -5.61
C ALA A 237 11.97 -15.66 -6.44
N LEU A 238 12.04 -14.51 -5.76
CA LEU A 238 12.08 -13.22 -6.43
C LEU A 238 13.43 -12.56 -6.20
N ALA A 239 14.17 -12.32 -7.29
CA ALA A 239 15.36 -11.48 -7.24
C ALA A 239 14.94 -10.01 -7.36
N VAL A 240 15.41 -9.18 -6.44
CA VAL A 240 15.20 -7.73 -6.45
C VAL A 240 16.55 -7.05 -6.55
N THR A 241 16.75 -6.26 -7.61
CA THR A 241 17.95 -5.45 -7.82
C THR A 241 17.64 -3.99 -7.52
N LEU A 242 18.44 -3.38 -6.65
CA LEU A 242 18.42 -1.94 -6.37
C LEU A 242 19.62 -1.29 -7.02
N THR A 243 19.38 -0.44 -8.01
CA THR A 243 20.43 0.33 -8.68
C THR A 243 20.39 1.79 -8.23
N PRO A 244 21.46 2.34 -7.63
CA PRO A 244 21.52 3.74 -7.25
C PRO A 244 21.27 4.67 -8.45
N ILE A 245 20.41 5.68 -8.27
CA ILE A 245 20.17 6.74 -9.26
C ILE A 245 21.00 7.96 -8.85
N THR A 246 22.02 8.28 -9.63
CA THR A 246 22.98 9.38 -9.35
C THR A 246 22.91 10.52 -10.36
N GLU A 247 22.27 10.30 -11.51
CA GLU A 247 22.12 11.27 -12.61
C GLU A 247 20.64 11.48 -12.94
N GLY A 248 20.33 12.58 -13.64
CA GLY A 248 18.96 12.92 -14.02
C GLY A 248 18.06 13.13 -12.80
N LEU A 249 18.53 13.90 -11.83
CA LEU A 249 17.81 14.18 -10.58
C LEU A 249 17.39 15.66 -10.53
N MET A 250 16.15 15.93 -10.13
CA MET A 250 15.65 17.27 -9.82
C MET A 250 15.65 17.55 -8.32
N ASP A 251 15.96 18.78 -7.95
CA ASP A 251 15.88 19.26 -6.58
C ASP A 251 14.41 19.53 -6.21
N ILE A 252 14.00 19.06 -5.03
CA ILE A 252 12.67 19.33 -4.47
C ILE A 252 12.80 19.80 -3.03
N SER A 253 11.92 20.71 -2.63
CA SER A 253 11.76 21.12 -1.24
C SER A 253 10.50 20.49 -0.66
N PHE A 254 10.64 19.86 0.50
CA PHE A 254 9.54 19.24 1.22
C PHE A 254 9.04 20.18 2.32
N GLU A 255 7.79 20.60 2.22
CA GLU A 255 7.09 21.34 3.24
C GLU A 255 6.09 20.41 3.92
N GLY A 256 6.39 20.07 5.18
CA GLY A 256 5.44 19.36 6.02
C GLY A 256 6.01 18.69 7.24
N GLN A 257 5.12 18.13 8.06
CA GLN A 257 5.48 17.51 9.33
C GLN A 257 4.84 16.14 9.51
N ALA A 258 5.48 15.32 10.34
CA ALA A 258 5.01 13.98 10.72
C ALA A 258 4.79 13.03 9.52
N VAL A 259 5.43 13.25 8.38
CA VAL A 259 5.32 12.36 7.22
C VAL A 259 6.32 11.22 7.35
N SER A 260 5.82 10.00 7.23
CA SER A 260 6.64 8.79 7.20
C SER A 260 6.87 8.28 5.79
N ARG A 261 5.92 8.53 4.86
CA ARG A 261 6.02 8.08 3.48
C ARG A 261 5.21 8.96 2.53
N VAL A 262 5.72 9.13 1.31
CA VAL A 262 4.99 9.73 0.18
C VAL A 262 5.08 8.80 -1.01
N LEU A 263 3.94 8.51 -1.65
CA LEU A 263 3.87 7.80 -2.90
C LEU A 263 3.48 8.78 -4.01
N PHE A 264 4.25 8.77 -5.09
CA PHE A 264 4.00 9.52 -6.30
C PHE A 264 3.38 8.63 -7.37
N ALA A 265 2.42 9.16 -8.11
CA ALA A 265 2.02 8.63 -9.41
C ALA A 265 2.71 9.44 -10.51
N GLY A 266 3.46 8.75 -11.35
CA GLY A 266 3.98 9.27 -12.61
C GLY A 266 3.05 8.94 -13.78
N LYS A 267 3.55 9.16 -15.01
CA LYS A 267 2.88 8.67 -16.21
C LYS A 267 2.98 7.15 -16.31
N GLU A 268 2.03 6.51 -17.01
CA GLU A 268 2.05 5.07 -17.32
C GLU A 268 2.19 4.21 -16.06
N ASP A 269 1.44 4.54 -15.00
CA ASP A 269 1.39 3.83 -13.72
C ASP A 269 2.76 3.60 -13.06
N VAL A 270 3.70 4.52 -13.32
CA VAL A 270 5.01 4.53 -12.68
C VAL A 270 4.92 5.15 -11.30
N TYR A 271 5.05 4.33 -10.27
CA TYR A 271 5.10 4.82 -8.89
C TYR A 271 6.52 5.14 -8.43
N GLY A 272 6.64 6.19 -7.62
CA GLY A 272 7.86 6.55 -6.90
C GLY A 272 7.58 6.70 -5.41
N MET A 273 8.52 6.35 -4.54
CA MET A 273 8.30 6.42 -3.09
C MET A 273 9.37 7.24 -2.38
N LEU A 274 8.97 8.09 -1.44
CA LEU A 274 9.85 8.69 -0.44
C LEU A 274 9.62 8.01 0.89
N ASP A 275 10.63 7.36 1.45
CA ASP A 275 10.61 6.86 2.83
C ASP A 275 11.29 7.91 3.74
N TRP A 276 10.55 8.44 4.71
CA TRP A 276 10.99 9.48 5.65
C TRP A 276 11.61 10.71 4.98
N PRO A 277 10.81 11.49 4.23
CA PRO A 277 11.31 12.65 3.49
C PRO A 277 11.96 13.70 4.41
N VAL A 278 13.03 14.31 3.91
CA VAL A 278 13.75 15.43 4.56
C VAL A 278 13.44 16.77 3.86
N PRO A 279 13.68 17.94 4.48
CA PRO A 279 13.24 19.24 3.94
C PRO A 279 13.75 19.59 2.53
N ALA A 280 14.91 19.08 2.15
CA ALA A 280 15.47 19.25 0.81
C ALA A 280 16.04 17.91 0.35
N MET A 281 15.62 17.46 -0.83
CA MET A 281 16.07 16.19 -1.41
C MET A 281 16.14 16.29 -2.93
N ARG A 282 16.72 15.27 -3.53
CA ARG A 282 16.77 15.10 -4.98
C ARG A 282 16.01 13.83 -5.32
N ILE A 283 15.19 13.87 -6.37
CA ILE A 283 14.45 12.71 -6.86
C ILE A 283 14.68 12.56 -8.37
N PRO A 284 14.45 11.38 -8.97
CA PRO A 284 14.52 11.22 -10.42
C PRO A 284 13.70 12.29 -11.14
N GLU A 285 14.25 12.85 -12.22
CA GLU A 285 13.55 13.81 -13.06
C GLU A 285 12.31 13.15 -13.67
N GLY A 286 11.18 13.85 -13.57
CA GLY A 286 9.90 13.37 -14.05
C GLY A 286 8.78 14.38 -13.83
N VAL A 287 7.57 13.92 -14.10
CA VAL A 287 6.33 14.65 -13.78
C VAL A 287 5.53 13.75 -12.85
N TYR A 288 5.24 14.23 -11.65
CA TYR A 288 4.62 13.43 -10.60
C TYR A 288 3.43 14.15 -9.98
N THR A 289 2.40 13.40 -9.62
CA THR A 289 1.35 13.81 -8.69
C THR A 289 1.45 12.98 -7.42
N LEU A 290 0.95 13.48 -6.30
CA LEU A 290 0.90 12.70 -5.07
C LEU A 290 -0.26 11.70 -5.19
N SER A 291 0.02 10.43 -4.93
CA SER A 291 -0.99 9.37 -4.92
C SER A 291 -1.41 9.01 -3.50
N ARG A 292 -0.46 8.97 -2.56
CA ARG A 292 -0.69 8.65 -1.15
C ARG A 292 0.34 9.34 -0.26
N VAL A 293 -0.06 9.74 0.94
CA VAL A 293 0.83 10.27 1.97
C VAL A 293 0.52 9.56 3.28
N ASP A 294 1.52 8.89 3.85
CA ASP A 294 1.41 8.32 5.19
C ASP A 294 2.08 9.27 6.18
N VAL A 295 1.34 9.66 7.21
CA VAL A 295 1.87 10.35 8.37
C VAL A 295 2.05 9.36 9.52
N LEU A 296 2.56 9.82 10.66
CA LEU A 296 2.68 9.00 11.86
C LEU A 296 1.30 8.51 12.35
N ASP A 297 1.31 7.50 13.20
CA ASP A 297 0.12 7.04 13.92
C ASP A 297 -0.99 6.49 13.02
N SER A 298 -0.61 5.79 11.95
CA SER A 298 -1.48 5.08 11.01
C SER A 298 -2.43 5.96 10.18
N PHE A 299 -2.19 7.26 10.16
CA PHE A 299 -2.97 8.14 9.30
C PHE A 299 -2.37 8.19 7.89
N TYR A 300 -3.24 8.10 6.90
CA TYR A 300 -2.89 8.22 5.49
C TYR A 300 -3.90 9.09 4.75
N GLY A 301 -3.45 9.75 3.70
CA GLY A 301 -4.28 10.60 2.86
C GLY A 301 -4.03 10.36 1.38
N HIS A 302 -5.06 10.59 0.59
CA HIS A 302 -5.00 10.58 -0.87
C HIS A 302 -5.28 12.01 -1.35
N PRO A 303 -4.23 12.79 -1.69
CA PRO A 303 -4.43 14.15 -2.18
C PRO A 303 -5.28 14.16 -3.45
N GLU A 304 -6.38 14.92 -3.43
CA GLU A 304 -7.20 15.20 -4.60
C GLU A 304 -6.62 16.41 -5.35
N ASP A 305 -6.61 16.37 -6.68
CA ASP A 305 -6.21 17.50 -7.56
C ASP A 305 -4.82 18.10 -7.25
N GLY A 306 -3.86 17.26 -6.84
CA GLY A 306 -2.50 17.68 -6.50
C GLY A 306 -1.75 18.32 -7.68
N ALA A 307 -1.08 19.46 -7.41
CA ALA A 307 -0.24 20.12 -8.41
C ALA A 307 0.92 19.21 -8.85
N GLU A 308 1.15 19.12 -10.18
CA GLU A 308 2.26 18.36 -10.73
C GLU A 308 3.61 18.90 -10.22
N LEU A 309 4.44 18.00 -9.70
CA LEU A 309 5.85 18.22 -9.40
C LEU A 309 6.68 17.94 -10.66
N LYS A 310 7.50 18.90 -11.12
CA LYS A 310 8.32 18.76 -12.33
C LYS A 310 9.51 19.71 -12.37
N ALA A 311 10.58 19.28 -13.06
CA ALA A 311 11.77 20.09 -13.30
C ALA A 311 11.42 21.42 -14.01
N GLY A 312 11.97 22.53 -13.53
CA GLY A 312 11.69 23.88 -14.05
C GLY A 312 10.26 24.40 -13.80
N GLY A 313 9.43 23.65 -13.07
CA GLY A 313 8.06 24.02 -12.70
C GLY A 313 7.90 24.10 -11.18
N ASN A 314 6.84 23.49 -10.64
CA ASN A 314 6.69 23.33 -9.21
C ASN A 314 7.69 22.27 -8.70
N THR A 315 8.54 22.67 -7.76
CA THR A 315 9.49 21.79 -7.05
C THR A 315 9.20 21.73 -5.55
N VAL A 316 8.08 22.32 -5.11
CA VAL A 316 7.65 22.32 -3.70
C VAL A 316 6.60 21.23 -3.50
N LEU A 317 6.93 20.27 -2.64
CA LEU A 317 6.06 19.19 -2.22
C LEU A 317 5.44 19.53 -0.87
N LYS A 318 4.11 19.72 -0.83
CA LYS A 318 3.34 20.02 0.39
C LYS A 318 2.53 18.80 0.80
N ALA A 319 2.85 18.19 1.94
CA ALA A 319 2.18 16.97 2.39
C ALA A 319 2.34 16.75 3.90
N GLY A 320 1.30 16.23 4.56
CA GLY A 320 1.33 15.91 5.98
C GLY A 320 0.82 17.04 6.89
N GLY A 321 1.37 17.09 8.11
CA GLY A 321 0.93 17.99 9.17
C GLY A 321 1.42 19.45 9.05
N PRO A 322 0.86 20.37 9.85
CA PRO A 322 -0.09 20.12 10.92
C PRO A 322 -1.45 19.67 10.41
N LEU A 323 -2.05 18.71 11.13
CA LEU A 323 -3.39 18.21 10.82
C LEU A 323 -4.43 19.05 11.56
N ASN A 324 -5.44 19.53 10.83
CA ASN A 324 -6.51 20.38 11.34
C ASN A 324 -7.82 19.60 11.33
N GLN A 325 -8.58 19.72 12.43
CA GLN A 325 -9.88 19.08 12.57
C GLN A 325 -10.97 20.01 12.03
N GLU A 326 -11.82 19.49 11.16
CA GLU A 326 -13.01 20.17 10.64
C GLU A 326 -14.25 19.33 10.93
N VAL A 327 -15.30 19.93 11.48
CA VAL A 327 -16.61 19.28 11.66
C VAL A 327 -17.64 20.04 10.86
N ARG A 328 -18.24 19.38 9.87
CA ARG A 328 -19.35 19.91 9.08
C ARG A 328 -20.66 19.45 9.69
N VAL A 329 -21.51 20.41 10.07
CA VAL A 329 -22.81 20.13 10.67
C VAL A 329 -23.93 20.55 9.72
N ALA A 330 -24.81 19.63 9.39
CA ALA A 330 -26.01 19.89 8.61
C ALA A 330 -27.25 19.39 9.34
N ARG A 331 -28.34 20.16 9.29
CA ARG A 331 -29.62 19.75 9.85
C ARG A 331 -30.42 18.96 8.81
N ALA A 332 -30.84 17.75 9.15
CA ALA A 332 -31.76 16.93 8.36
C ALA A 332 -33.05 16.69 9.17
N GLY A 333 -33.97 17.66 9.11
CA GLY A 333 -35.22 17.61 9.87
C GLY A 333 -35.00 17.66 11.38
N ALA A 334 -35.21 16.53 12.06
CA ALA A 334 -34.99 16.36 13.49
C ALA A 334 -33.60 15.83 13.85
N THR A 335 -32.77 15.47 12.87
CA THR A 335 -31.40 14.99 13.09
C THR A 335 -30.36 16.06 12.74
N LEU A 336 -29.20 15.95 13.39
CA LEU A 336 -27.98 16.66 13.00
C LEU A 336 -27.03 15.63 12.40
N ASN A 337 -26.64 15.83 11.15
CA ASN A 337 -25.59 15.07 10.50
C ASN A 337 -24.29 15.82 10.74
N MET A 338 -23.32 15.13 11.36
CA MET A 338 -22.01 15.69 11.70
C MET A 338 -20.95 14.86 11.00
N ASN A 339 -20.20 15.48 10.10
CA ASN A 339 -19.11 14.82 9.37
C ASN A 339 -17.78 15.38 9.85
N TYR A 340 -16.91 14.52 10.36
CA TYR A 340 -15.58 14.88 10.80
C TYR A 340 -14.58 14.67 9.67
N ILE A 341 -13.66 15.63 9.48
CA ILE A 341 -12.61 15.58 8.47
C ILE A 341 -11.31 16.01 9.14
N LEU A 342 -10.25 15.22 8.94
CA LEU A 342 -8.90 15.58 9.34
C LEU A 342 -8.13 16.04 8.10
N LYS A 343 -7.67 17.30 8.07
CA LYS A 343 -7.00 17.89 6.90
C LYS A 343 -5.55 18.24 7.19
N GLY A 344 -4.64 17.79 6.35
CA GLY A 344 -3.25 18.23 6.35
C GLY A 344 -3.02 19.43 5.44
N MET A 345 -1.75 19.68 5.10
CA MET A 345 -1.43 20.70 4.11
C MET A 345 -1.95 20.34 2.73
N GLY A 346 -2.23 21.37 1.93
CA GLY A 346 -2.85 21.20 0.61
C GLY A 346 -4.27 20.67 0.69
N ASP A 347 -4.96 20.86 1.83
CA ASP A 347 -6.32 20.39 2.10
C ASP A 347 -6.52 18.87 1.95
N THR A 348 -5.43 18.09 1.96
CA THR A 348 -5.48 16.63 1.83
C THR A 348 -6.25 16.03 3.02
N PRO A 349 -7.31 15.24 2.77
CA PRO A 349 -8.00 14.52 3.84
C PRO A 349 -7.16 13.32 4.30
N TYR A 350 -7.14 13.09 5.61
CA TYR A 350 -6.45 11.98 6.26
C TYR A 350 -7.44 11.09 6.99
N ASN A 351 -7.27 9.78 6.83
CA ASN A 351 -8.04 8.73 7.49
C ASN A 351 -7.09 7.77 8.21
N THR A 352 -7.63 6.97 9.12
CA THR A 352 -6.92 5.84 9.75
C THR A 352 -7.42 4.54 9.14
N ASP A 353 -6.58 3.51 9.14
CA ASP A 353 -6.95 2.15 8.70
C ASP A 353 -7.68 1.36 9.80
N SER A 354 -7.81 1.93 11.00
CA SER A 354 -8.57 1.39 12.11
C SER A 354 -9.68 2.33 12.55
N ASN A 355 -10.93 1.98 12.22
CA ASN A 355 -12.11 2.79 12.50
C ASN A 355 -12.37 3.00 14.01
N ASP A 356 -11.87 2.10 14.86
CA ASP A 356 -12.16 2.09 16.30
C ASP A 356 -11.04 2.70 17.16
N VAL A 357 -9.82 2.81 16.64
CA VAL A 357 -8.65 3.23 17.42
C VAL A 357 -8.39 4.72 17.20
N ASN A 358 -8.58 5.51 18.27
CA ASN A 358 -8.44 6.98 18.31
C ASN A 358 -9.52 7.79 17.59
N ALA A 359 -10.75 7.30 17.57
CA ALA A 359 -11.91 8.06 17.13
C ALA A 359 -11.96 9.46 17.79
N ALA A 360 -12.19 10.49 16.97
CA ALA A 360 -12.36 11.85 17.49
C ALA A 360 -13.61 11.93 18.37
N LEU A 361 -13.49 12.54 19.54
CA LEU A 361 -14.59 12.68 20.49
C LEU A 361 -15.36 13.96 20.23
N PHE A 362 -16.69 13.92 20.42
CA PHE A 362 -17.54 15.09 20.39
C PHE A 362 -18.43 15.20 21.64
N ALA A 363 -18.80 16.43 21.96
CA ALA A 363 -19.80 16.74 22.96
C ALA A 363 -20.71 17.87 22.44
N VAL A 364 -22.02 17.65 22.50
CA VAL A 364 -23.03 18.65 22.11
C VAL A 364 -23.55 19.32 23.36
N TYR A 365 -23.55 20.66 23.36
CA TYR A 365 -24.00 21.46 24.50
C TYR A 365 -25.28 22.22 24.16
N LYS A 366 -26.20 22.29 25.12
CA LYS A 366 -27.35 23.19 25.13
C LYS A 366 -27.37 23.96 26.44
N ASP A 367 -27.37 25.29 26.36
CA ASP A 367 -27.39 26.18 27.53
C ASP A 367 -26.26 25.86 28.54
N GLY A 368 -25.08 25.51 28.02
CA GLY A 368 -23.90 25.15 28.82
C GLY A 368 -23.93 23.74 29.43
N ARG A 369 -24.96 22.93 29.16
CA ARG A 369 -25.06 21.53 29.60
C ARG A 369 -24.81 20.59 28.43
N VAL A 370 -24.01 19.55 28.67
CA VAL A 370 -23.86 18.44 27.74
C VAL A 370 -25.22 17.76 27.58
N ILE A 371 -25.68 17.64 26.33
CA ILE A 371 -26.90 16.91 25.98
C ILE A 371 -26.62 15.62 25.24
N GLU A 372 -25.43 15.49 24.63
CA GLU A 372 -25.01 14.28 23.92
C GLU A 372 -23.47 14.24 23.86
N THR A 373 -22.90 13.03 23.84
CA THR A 373 -21.46 12.80 23.61
C THR A 373 -21.28 11.56 22.76
N GLY A 374 -20.22 11.52 21.96
CA GLY A 374 -19.90 10.32 21.21
C GLY A 374 -18.54 10.38 20.56
N THR A 375 -18.31 9.40 19.70
CA THR A 375 -17.15 9.28 18.84
C THR A 375 -17.59 9.47 17.39
N PHE A 376 -16.76 10.13 16.59
CA PHE A 376 -16.88 10.07 15.15
C PHE A 376 -16.38 8.72 14.64
N GLU A 377 -17.09 8.13 13.68
CA GLU A 377 -16.52 7.09 12.84
C GLU A 377 -15.59 7.78 11.83
N TYR A 378 -14.35 7.28 11.67
CA TYR A 378 -13.50 7.72 10.56
C TYR A 378 -14.03 7.06 9.28
N GLY A 379 -14.33 7.87 8.27
CA GLY A 379 -14.93 7.45 7.00
C GLY A 379 -15.81 8.54 6.41
#